data_AF-A0A196NDJ6-F1
#
_entry.id   AF-A0A196NDJ6-F1
#
_cell.length_a   1.000
_cell.length_b   1.000
_cell.length_c   1.000
_cell.angle_alpha   90.00
_cell.angle_beta   90.00
_cell.angle_gamma   90.00
#
_symmetry.space_group_name_H-M   'P 1'
#
loop_
_entity.id
_entity.type
_entity.pdbx_description
1 polymer ?
#
loop_
_entity_poly.entity_id
_entity_poly.type
_entity_poly.pdbx_seq_one_letter_code
_entity_poly.pdbx_strand_id
1 'polypeptide(L)'
;MIDGQLRAVCFWIAAFAGLASVASILFAPMRFILLPSTIFVGATAVLLFLRMLFSRTYRRGVDAANREMQGNDPWPGRPKKFRDSDWGLFGSRAGSSALLWLRAVLVLGLLPLGLLQNWIGMEVVWLWFAGAFVAVELSLMHLALSQPR
;
A
#
# COMPACT_ATOMS: atom_id res chain seq x y z
N MET A 1 -11.30 -2.75 -17.66
CA MET A 1 -12.21 -1.70 -17.12
C MET A 1 -12.42 -1.85 -15.62
N ILE A 2 -12.81 -3.04 -15.14
CA ILE A 2 -13.08 -3.31 -13.71
C ILE A 2 -11.86 -3.08 -12.80
N ASP A 3 -10.66 -3.54 -13.17
CA ASP A 3 -9.46 -3.35 -12.32
C ASP A 3 -9.00 -1.88 -12.25
N GLY A 4 -9.37 -1.04 -13.21
CA GLY A 4 -9.09 0.40 -13.16
C GLY A 4 -9.93 1.10 -12.09
N GLN A 5 -11.24 0.84 -12.10
CA GLN A 5 -12.18 1.38 -11.11
C GLN A 5 -11.88 0.88 -9.71
N LEU A 6 -11.60 -0.43 -9.54
CA LEU A 6 -11.22 -1.00 -8.25
C LEU A 6 -9.99 -0.31 -7.66
N ARG A 7 -8.93 -0.14 -8.46
CA ARG A 7 -7.71 0.55 -7.99
C ARG A 7 -7.97 2.00 -7.62
N ALA A 8 -8.82 2.70 -8.36
CA ALA A 8 -9.19 4.09 -8.05
C ALA A 8 -9.98 4.18 -6.73
N VAL A 9 -10.95 3.29 -6.51
CA VAL A 9 -11.71 3.25 -5.24
C VAL A 9 -10.79 2.93 -4.07
N CYS A 10 -9.97 1.89 -4.19
CA CYS A 10 -9.04 1.50 -3.13
C CYS A 10 -7.96 2.56 -2.86
N PHE A 11 -7.55 3.33 -3.88
CA PHE A 11 -6.67 4.48 -3.70
C PHE A 11 -7.31 5.52 -2.77
N TRP A 12 -8.58 5.86 -3.02
CA TRP A 12 -9.32 6.79 -2.16
C TRP A 12 -9.52 6.23 -0.76
N ILE A 13 -9.81 4.94 -0.61
CA ILE A 13 -9.92 4.27 0.70
C ILE A 13 -8.60 4.43 1.49
N ALA A 14 -7.46 4.16 0.87
CA ALA A 14 -6.15 4.32 1.53
C ALA A 14 -5.84 5.80 1.87
N ALA A 15 -6.17 6.73 0.97
CA ALA A 15 -6.00 8.17 1.20
C ALA A 15 -6.86 8.67 2.38
N PHE A 16 -8.14 8.28 2.42
CA PHE A 16 -9.03 8.64 3.51
C PHE A 16 -8.66 7.97 4.83
N ALA A 17 -8.14 6.74 4.81
CA ALA A 17 -7.60 6.09 6.01
C ALA A 17 -6.46 6.91 6.62
N GLY A 18 -5.48 7.32 5.80
CA GLY A 18 -4.39 8.17 6.25
C GLY A 18 -4.88 9.53 6.78
N LEU A 19 -5.79 10.18 6.05
CA LEU A 19 -6.35 11.46 6.46
C LEU A 19 -7.12 11.36 7.79
N ALA A 20 -7.96 10.34 7.94
CA ALA A 20 -8.75 10.10 9.15
C ALA A 20 -7.85 9.82 10.36
N SER A 21 -6.76 9.05 10.17
CA SER A 21 -5.74 8.85 11.20
C SER A 21 -5.14 10.18 11.66
N VAL A 22 -4.68 11.05 10.76
CA VAL A 22 -4.14 12.38 11.15
C VAL A 22 -5.21 13.25 11.81
N ALA A 23 -6.40 13.32 11.22
CA ALA A 23 -7.50 14.13 11.73
C ALA A 23 -7.88 13.71 13.16
N SER A 24 -7.84 12.42 13.48
CA SER A 24 -8.17 11.92 14.81
C SER A 24 -7.16 12.27 15.92
N ILE A 25 -5.93 12.63 15.54
CA ILE A 25 -4.93 13.16 16.47
C ILE A 25 -5.32 14.59 16.87
N LEU A 26 -5.83 15.38 15.93
CA LEU A 26 -6.19 16.78 16.13
C LEU A 26 -7.61 16.96 16.70
N PHE A 27 -8.53 16.05 16.37
CA PHE A 27 -9.95 16.13 16.71
C PHE A 27 -10.40 14.88 17.46
N ALA A 28 -10.47 14.97 18.79
CA ALA A 28 -10.89 13.86 19.66
C ALA A 28 -12.21 13.17 19.25
N PRO A 29 -13.26 13.87 18.74
CA PRO A 29 -14.50 13.22 18.30
C PRO A 29 -14.34 12.24 17.14
N MET A 30 -13.27 12.35 16.33
CA MET A 30 -13.01 11.41 15.24
C MET A 30 -12.58 10.02 15.75
N ARG A 31 -12.23 9.88 17.03
CA ARG A 31 -11.81 8.58 17.59
C ARG A 31 -12.92 7.52 17.57
N PHE A 32 -14.19 7.93 17.65
CA PHE A 32 -15.32 6.99 17.61
C PHE A 32 -15.45 6.24 16.28
N ILE A 33 -15.00 6.85 15.17
CA ILE A 33 -15.09 6.23 13.84
C ILE A 33 -13.83 5.42 13.46
N LEU A 34 -12.77 5.45 14.28
CA LEU A 34 -11.50 4.80 13.93
C LEU A 34 -11.63 3.29 13.84
N LEU A 35 -12.16 2.63 14.86
CA LEU A 35 -12.31 1.17 14.88
C LEU A 35 -13.14 0.63 13.70
N PRO A 36 -14.37 1.13 13.41
CA PRO A 36 -15.13 0.63 12.27
C PRO A 36 -14.43 0.93 10.93
N SER A 37 -13.75 2.08 10.82
CA SER A 37 -12.96 2.41 9.63
C SER A 37 -11.79 1.42 9.46
N THR A 38 -11.08 1.09 10.53
CA THR A 38 -9.98 0.12 10.52
C THR A 38 -10.47 -1.25 10.06
N ILE A 39 -11.62 -1.71 10.55
CA ILE A 39 -12.20 -3.00 10.13
C ILE A 39 -12.55 -2.95 8.64
N PHE A 40 -13.19 -1.87 8.17
CA PHE A 40 -13.56 -1.73 6.76
C PHE A 40 -12.34 -1.69 5.82
N VAL A 41 -11.34 -0.87 6.16
CA VAL A 41 -10.11 -0.74 5.38
C VAL A 41 -9.32 -2.04 5.44
N GLY A 42 -9.22 -2.68 6.61
CA GLY A 42 -8.58 -3.98 6.79
C GLY A 42 -9.24 -5.08 5.97
N ALA A 43 -10.57 -5.16 5.97
CA ALA A 43 -11.31 -6.09 5.13
C ALA A 43 -11.07 -5.84 3.63
N THR A 44 -11.02 -4.57 3.22
CA THR A 44 -10.67 -4.19 1.84
C THR A 44 -9.28 -4.69 1.47
N ALA A 45 -8.30 -4.49 2.34
CA ALA A 45 -6.94 -4.99 2.18
C ALA A 45 -6.91 -6.52 2.03
N VAL A 46 -7.56 -7.25 2.95
CA VAL A 46 -7.63 -8.73 2.88
C VAL A 46 -8.25 -9.18 1.56
N LEU A 47 -9.33 -8.55 1.09
CA LEU A 47 -9.96 -8.91 -0.18
C LEU A 47 -9.05 -8.64 -1.38
N LEU A 48 -8.29 -7.55 -1.39
CA LEU A 48 -7.29 -7.25 -2.42
C LEU A 48 -6.16 -8.29 -2.38
N PHE A 49 -5.63 -8.59 -1.19
CA PHE A 49 -4.62 -9.62 -1.00
C PHE A 49 -5.06 -10.96 -1.59
N LEU A 50 -6.25 -11.44 -1.20
CA LEU A 50 -6.80 -12.70 -1.68
C LEU A 50 -7.01 -12.68 -3.19
N ARG A 51 -7.50 -11.57 -3.75
CA ARG A 51 -7.64 -11.40 -5.20
C ARG A 51 -6.30 -11.54 -5.92
N MET A 52 -5.24 -10.94 -5.39
CA MET A 52 -3.89 -11.06 -5.96
C MET A 52 -3.35 -12.49 -5.83
N LEU A 53 -3.54 -13.12 -4.67
CA LEU A 53 -3.08 -14.46 -4.38
C LEU A 53 -3.72 -15.53 -5.28
N PHE A 54 -5.02 -15.40 -5.55
CA PHE A 54 -5.76 -16.39 -6.35
C PHE A 54 -5.80 -16.09 -7.85
N SER A 55 -5.55 -14.84 -8.27
CA SER A 55 -5.51 -14.49 -9.68
C SER A 55 -4.20 -14.92 -10.34
N ARG A 56 -4.31 -15.78 -11.35
CA ARG A 56 -3.16 -16.17 -12.19
C ARG A 56 -2.48 -14.97 -12.86
N THR A 57 -3.26 -13.95 -13.24
CA THR A 57 -2.74 -12.75 -13.89
C THR A 57 -1.83 -11.96 -12.95
N TYR A 58 -2.28 -11.71 -11.71
CA TYR A 58 -1.48 -10.97 -10.73
C TYR A 58 -0.23 -11.75 -10.34
N ARG A 59 -0.34 -13.07 -10.08
CA ARG A 59 0.84 -13.90 -9.77
C ARG A 59 1.88 -13.89 -10.87
N ARG A 60 1.49 -14.13 -12.14
CA ARG A 60 2.42 -14.10 -13.27
C ARG A 60 3.09 -12.74 -13.44
N GLY A 61 2.34 -11.66 -13.27
CA GLY A 61 2.88 -10.31 -13.33
C GLY A 61 3.89 -10.03 -12.22
N VAL A 62 3.61 -10.46 -10.98
CA VAL A 62 4.56 -10.34 -9.87
C VAL A 62 5.80 -11.19 -10.12
N ASP A 63 5.65 -12.42 -10.61
CA ASP A 63 6.80 -13.28 -10.95
C ASP A 63 7.66 -12.68 -12.06
N ALA A 64 7.04 -12.12 -13.10
CA ALA A 64 7.74 -11.44 -14.20
C ALA A 64 8.52 -10.22 -13.69
N ALA A 65 7.88 -9.38 -12.87
CA ALA A 65 8.54 -8.25 -12.24
C ALA A 65 9.66 -8.67 -11.29
N ASN A 66 9.50 -9.76 -10.55
CA ASN A 66 10.56 -10.28 -9.68
C ASN A 66 11.78 -10.75 -10.49
N ARG A 67 11.57 -11.38 -11.64
CA ARG A 67 12.66 -11.72 -12.59
C ARG A 67 13.30 -10.47 -13.18
N GLU A 68 12.52 -9.45 -13.55
CA GLU A 68 13.04 -8.18 -14.06
C GLU A 68 13.86 -7.43 -13.00
N MET A 69 13.38 -7.40 -11.75
CA MET A 69 14.11 -6.85 -10.59
C MET A 69 15.42 -7.59 -10.34
N GLN A 70 15.41 -8.93 -10.40
CA GLN A 70 16.60 -9.74 -10.22
C GLN A 70 17.62 -9.49 -11.35
N GLY A 71 17.15 -9.35 -12.59
CA GLY A 71 18.01 -9.18 -13.76
C GLY A 71 19.02 -10.33 -13.87
N ASN A 72 20.31 -9.98 -13.93
CA ASN A 72 21.41 -10.95 -13.96
C ASN A 72 21.98 -11.27 -12.57
N ASP A 73 21.37 -10.79 -11.49
CA ASP A 73 21.87 -11.04 -10.14
C ASP A 73 21.69 -12.54 -9.77
N PRO A 74 22.70 -13.19 -9.18
CA PRO A 74 22.56 -14.56 -8.69
C PRO A 74 21.49 -14.63 -7.59
N TRP A 75 20.71 -15.73 -7.57
CA TRP A 75 19.64 -15.92 -6.58
C TRP A 75 20.18 -15.85 -5.15
N PRO A 76 19.53 -15.12 -4.22
CA PRO A 76 18.18 -14.53 -4.29
C PRO A 76 18.08 -13.11 -4.88
N GLY A 77 19.12 -12.61 -5.56
CA GLY A 77 19.17 -11.25 -6.09
C GLY A 77 19.68 -10.23 -5.06
N ARG A 78 20.12 -9.04 -5.52
CA ARG A 78 20.55 -7.98 -4.60
C ARG A 78 19.34 -7.17 -4.12
N PRO A 79 19.25 -6.85 -2.81
CA PRO A 79 18.19 -6.00 -2.30
C PRO A 79 18.23 -4.62 -2.98
N LYS A 80 17.08 -4.18 -3.52
CA LYS A 80 16.97 -2.85 -4.11
C LYS A 80 16.88 -1.80 -3.03
N LYS A 81 17.52 -0.65 -3.26
CA LYS A 81 17.54 0.46 -2.29
C LYS A 81 16.18 1.16 -2.29
N PHE A 82 15.80 1.75 -1.15
CA PHE A 82 14.59 2.59 -1.05
C PHE A 82 14.54 3.73 -2.09
N ARG A 83 15.71 4.25 -2.49
CA ARG A 83 15.87 5.34 -3.45
C ARG A 83 16.04 4.89 -4.91
N ASP A 84 15.92 3.58 -5.17
CA ASP A 84 15.98 3.05 -6.53
C ASP A 84 14.85 3.68 -7.38
N SER A 85 15.22 4.24 -8.54
CA SER A 85 14.31 5.00 -9.41
C SER A 85 13.25 4.12 -10.09
N ASP A 86 13.51 2.82 -10.19
CA ASP A 86 12.64 1.87 -10.88
C ASP A 86 11.82 1.07 -9.87
N TRP A 87 12.48 0.57 -8.81
CA TRP A 87 11.89 -0.40 -7.88
C TRP A 87 11.77 0.07 -6.43
N GLY A 88 12.30 1.26 -6.11
CA GLY A 88 12.28 1.82 -4.77
C GLY A 88 10.89 2.31 -4.32
N LEU A 89 10.85 3.05 -3.21
CA LEU A 89 9.60 3.58 -2.62
C LEU A 89 8.87 4.55 -3.57
N PHE A 90 9.62 5.22 -4.45
CA PHE A 90 9.11 6.07 -5.52
C PHE A 90 9.41 5.49 -6.91
N GLY A 91 9.67 4.18 -7.00
CA GLY A 91 10.03 3.50 -8.23
C GLY A 91 8.94 3.59 -9.29
N SER A 92 9.30 4.06 -10.50
CA SER A 92 8.35 4.29 -11.60
C SER A 92 7.60 3.04 -12.05
N ARG A 93 8.16 1.84 -11.83
CA ARG A 93 7.54 0.55 -12.17
C ARG A 93 6.42 0.13 -11.22
N ALA A 94 6.27 0.79 -10.08
CA ALA A 94 5.38 0.37 -9.00
C ALA A 94 4.14 1.27 -8.82
N GLY A 95 3.84 2.18 -9.73
CA GLY A 95 2.65 3.01 -9.63
C GLY A 95 2.64 4.26 -10.50
N SER A 96 1.47 4.91 -10.57
CA SER A 96 1.38 6.29 -11.03
C SER A 96 1.97 7.26 -10.00
N SER A 97 2.30 8.49 -10.40
CA SER A 97 2.88 9.50 -9.50
C SER A 97 2.05 9.71 -8.23
N ALA A 98 0.71 9.74 -8.35
CA ALA A 98 -0.19 9.89 -7.20
C ALA A 98 -0.12 8.68 -6.25
N LEU A 99 -0.10 7.46 -6.79
CA LEU A 99 0.00 6.24 -5.99
C LEU A 99 1.36 6.14 -5.27
N LEU A 100 2.45 6.52 -5.95
CA LEU A 100 3.78 6.54 -5.36
C LEU A 100 3.87 7.52 -4.19
N TRP A 101 3.30 8.71 -4.33
CA TRP A 101 3.20 9.68 -3.24
C TRP A 101 2.38 9.15 -2.06
N LEU A 102 1.19 8.60 -2.32
CA LEU A 102 0.34 8.04 -1.27
C LEU A 102 1.05 6.91 -0.52
N ARG A 103 1.65 5.97 -1.26
CA ARG A 103 2.43 4.86 -0.68
C ARG A 103 3.58 5.40 0.16
N ALA A 104 4.34 6.36 -0.34
CA ALA A 104 5.48 6.89 0.40
C ALA A 104 5.07 7.59 1.69
N VAL A 105 4.02 8.42 1.66
CA VAL A 105 3.49 9.08 2.86
C VAL A 105 3.07 8.04 3.89
N LEU A 106 2.25 7.08 3.49
CA LEU A 106 1.74 6.05 4.40
C LEU A 106 2.86 5.14 4.93
N VAL A 107 3.78 4.69 4.09
CA VAL A 107 4.89 3.83 4.54
C VAL A 107 5.85 4.59 5.46
N LEU A 108 6.23 5.82 5.13
CA LEU A 108 7.14 6.62 5.96
C LEU A 108 6.49 7.04 7.28
N GLY A 109 5.16 7.21 7.30
CA GLY A 109 4.42 7.53 8.52
C GLY A 109 4.27 6.37 9.50
N LEU A 110 4.51 5.12 9.09
CA LEU A 110 4.38 3.95 9.97
C LEU A 110 5.29 4.03 11.20
N LEU A 111 6.56 4.40 10.98
CA LEU A 111 7.56 4.46 12.05
C LEU A 111 7.25 5.55 13.09
N PRO A 112 7.03 6.83 12.72
CA PRO A 112 6.70 7.86 13.71
C PRO A 112 5.37 7.57 14.41
N LEU A 113 4.35 7.06 13.72
CA LEU A 113 3.07 6.73 14.35
C LEU A 113 3.20 5.53 15.32
N GLY A 114 3.98 4.52 14.96
CA GLY A 114 4.28 3.40 15.86
C GLY A 114 5.03 3.84 17.11
N LEU A 115 6.01 4.74 16.98
CA LEU A 115 6.74 5.31 18.13
C LEU A 115 5.83 6.15 19.04
N LEU A 116 4.85 6.84 18.47
CA LEU A 116 3.92 7.70 19.19
C LEU A 116 2.63 7.00 19.64
N GLN A 117 2.50 5.69 19.42
CA GLN A 117 1.25 4.93 19.64
C GLN A 117 0.65 5.10 21.05
N ASN A 118 1.51 5.18 22.08
CA ASN A 118 1.07 5.35 23.47
C ASN A 118 0.42 6.73 23.73
N TRP A 119 0.72 7.71 22.88
CA TRP A 119 0.22 9.09 22.98
C TRP A 119 -1.02 9.31 22.10
N ILE A 120 -1.00 8.75 20.89
CA ILE A 120 -2.05 8.98 19.88
C ILE A 120 -3.18 7.94 19.92
N GLY A 121 -2.94 6.78 20.55
CA GLY A 121 -3.86 5.65 20.57
C GLY A 121 -3.51 4.61 19.49
N MET A 122 -3.71 3.33 19.83
CA MET A 122 -3.35 2.23 18.95
C MET A 122 -4.27 2.14 17.72
N GLU A 123 -5.50 2.61 17.85
CA GLU A 123 -6.51 2.60 16.79
C GLU A 123 -6.09 3.47 15.60
N VAL A 124 -5.40 4.59 15.87
CA VAL A 124 -4.85 5.49 14.84
C VAL A 124 -3.80 4.77 14.01
N VAL A 125 -2.92 4.03 14.68
CA VAL A 125 -1.82 3.29 14.07
C VAL A 125 -2.35 2.10 13.27
N TRP A 126 -3.37 1.39 13.77
CA TRP A 126 -4.00 0.31 13.03
C TRP A 126 -4.68 0.79 11.74
N LEU A 127 -5.42 1.91 11.79
CA LEU A 127 -6.04 2.48 10.59
C LEU A 127 -4.98 2.91 9.58
N TRP A 128 -3.91 3.55 10.05
CA TRP A 128 -2.79 3.96 9.20
C TRP A 128 -2.10 2.76 8.56
N PHE A 129 -1.85 1.71 9.33
CA PHE A 129 -1.26 0.46 8.85
C PHE A 129 -2.14 -0.20 7.79
N ALA A 130 -3.45 -0.29 8.03
CA ALA A 130 -4.39 -0.83 7.06
C ALA A 130 -4.37 -0.02 5.74
N GLY A 131 -4.36 1.31 5.82
CA GLY A 131 -4.23 2.18 4.64
C GLY A 131 -2.89 1.99 3.91
N ALA A 132 -1.78 1.91 4.65
CA ALA A 132 -0.45 1.67 4.10
C ALA A 132 -0.38 0.32 3.37
N PHE A 133 -1.00 -0.72 3.94
CA PHE A 133 -1.05 -2.04 3.34
C PHE A 133 -1.84 -2.01 2.02
N VAL A 134 -3.03 -1.40 1.98
CA VAL A 134 -3.79 -1.20 0.73
C VAL A 134 -2.96 -0.46 -0.32
N ALA A 135 -2.21 0.58 0.06
CA ALA A 135 -1.37 1.32 -0.88
C ALA A 135 -0.23 0.45 -1.47
N VAL A 136 0.38 -0.43 -0.66
CA VAL A 136 1.39 -1.39 -1.13
C VAL A 136 0.76 -2.40 -2.10
N GLU A 137 -0.42 -2.92 -1.79
CA GLU A 137 -1.15 -3.83 -2.67
C GLU A 137 -1.50 -3.20 -4.01
N LEU A 138 -1.94 -1.94 -4.01
CA LEU A 138 -2.21 -1.20 -5.24
C LEU A 138 -0.96 -1.03 -6.10
N SER A 139 0.19 -0.80 -5.48
CA SER A 139 1.48 -0.78 -6.17
C SER A 139 1.82 -2.13 -6.79
N LEU A 140 1.61 -3.23 -6.08
CA LEU A 140 1.82 -4.58 -6.60
C LEU A 140 0.87 -4.89 -7.77
N MET A 141 -0.41 -4.51 -7.65
CA MET A 141 -1.38 -4.66 -8.73
C MET A 141 -1.00 -3.82 -9.95
N HIS A 142 -0.52 -2.60 -9.76
CA HIS A 142 -0.05 -1.76 -10.85
C HIS A 142 1.14 -2.41 -11.58
N LEU A 143 2.14 -2.82 -10.81
CA LEU A 143 3.33 -3.49 -11.29
C LEU A 143 2.97 -4.76 -12.06
N ALA A 144 2.16 -5.65 -11.49
CA ALA A 144 1.79 -6.91 -12.13
C ALA A 144 1.04 -6.71 -13.45
N LEU A 145 0.22 -5.67 -13.58
CA LEU A 145 -0.53 -5.37 -14.80
C LEU A 145 0.29 -4.62 -15.85
N SER A 146 1.40 -3.98 -15.46
CA SER A 146 2.31 -3.27 -16.36
C SER A 146 3.32 -4.19 -17.07
N GLN A 147 3.44 -5.44 -16.62
CA GLN A 147 4.37 -6.40 -17.19
C GLN A 147 3.85 -6.94 -18.55
N PRO A 148 4.74 -7.14 -19.54
CA PRO A 148 4.38 -7.78 -20.80
C PRO A 148 3.89 -9.22 -20.55
N ARG A 149 2.85 -9.62 -21.29
CA ARG A 149 2.19 -10.92 -21.14
C ARG A 149 2.98 -12.06 -21.78
#